data_AF-A0A9W6X8W4-F1
#
_entry.id   AF-A0A9W6X8W4-F1
#
_cell.length_a   1.000
_cell.length_b   1.000
_cell.length_c   1.000
_cell.angle_alpha   90.00
_cell.angle_beta   90.00
_cell.angle_gamma   90.00
#
_symmetry.space_group_name_H-M   'P 1'
#
loop_
_entity.id
_entity.type
_entity.pdbx_description
1 polymer ?
#
loop_
_entity_poly.entity_id
_entity_poly.type
_entity_poly.pdbx_seq_one_letter_code
_entity_poly.pdbx_strand_id
1 'polypeptide(L)'
;MAKLGFSSEDEAFEVPAELAPVLEELALEVENFLTACLKVGTCCIVTNGLAGWVERSCARFLPNVAPLLEQMTIVSARSNFESVYPDRPIEWKIAAYRDLLAKRGFLQEPPVETHGGYVQQQQRAPQQVIALGDSQVDRCAVQYVVRRTPNTQLKSIKLLDNPSMTQLQKQLHLLGVFLVQLSGHDETLDLELSNEMLQ
;
A
#
# COMPACT_ATOMS: atom_id res chain seq x y z
N MET A 1 -23.65 2.76 -12.87
CA MET A 1 -22.48 2.47 -12.01
C MET A 1 -21.96 1.10 -12.39
N ALA A 2 -20.73 1.00 -12.90
CA ALA A 2 -20.14 -0.30 -13.17
C ALA A 2 -20.06 -1.07 -11.84
N LYS A 3 -20.61 -2.28 -11.80
CA LYS A 3 -20.38 -3.19 -10.67
C LYS A 3 -18.91 -3.60 -10.74
N LEU A 4 -18.05 -2.89 -10.02
CA LEU A 4 -16.68 -3.31 -9.76
C LEU A 4 -16.76 -4.40 -8.68
N GLY A 5 -16.63 -5.66 -9.08
CA GLY A 5 -16.68 -6.80 -8.17
C GLY A 5 -16.99 -8.12 -8.88
N PHE A 6 -16.68 -9.24 -8.22
CA PHE A 6 -17.03 -10.57 -8.71
C PHE A 6 -18.56 -10.72 -8.81
N SER A 7 -19.07 -11.23 -9.94
CA SER A 7 -20.49 -11.53 -10.12
C SER A 7 -20.95 -12.70 -9.24
N SER A 8 -20.04 -13.63 -8.96
CA SER A 8 -20.20 -14.77 -8.05
C SER A 8 -18.81 -15.31 -7.68
N GLU A 9 -18.59 -15.60 -6.40
CA GLU A 9 -17.41 -16.34 -5.90
C GLU A 9 -17.66 -17.87 -5.91
N ASP A 10 -18.90 -18.31 -6.15
CA ASP A 10 -19.33 -19.72 -6.10
C ASP A 10 -19.15 -20.45 -7.44
N GLU A 11 -18.86 -19.72 -8.52
CA GLU A 11 -18.64 -20.30 -9.85
C GLU A 11 -17.16 -20.48 -10.14
N ALA A 12 -16.81 -21.61 -10.75
CA ALA A 12 -15.46 -21.85 -11.26
C ALA A 12 -15.10 -20.72 -12.25
N PHE A 13 -13.98 -20.05 -11.98
CA PHE A 13 -13.48 -18.99 -12.83
C PHE A 13 -12.29 -19.48 -13.64
N GLU A 14 -12.41 -19.34 -14.95
CA GLU A 14 -11.34 -19.61 -15.88
C GLU A 14 -10.96 -18.32 -16.59
N VAL A 15 -9.65 -18.06 -16.66
CA VAL A 15 -9.10 -16.96 -17.45
C VAL A 15 -9.22 -17.36 -18.93
N PRO A 16 -9.79 -16.51 -19.80
CA PRO A 16 -9.80 -16.75 -21.24
C PRO A 16 -8.38 -17.01 -21.76
N ALA A 17 -8.21 -18.00 -22.64
CA ALA A 17 -6.90 -18.44 -23.10
C ALA A 17 -6.07 -17.31 -23.73
N GLU A 18 -6.73 -16.35 -24.41
CA GLU A 18 -6.06 -15.17 -24.96
C GLU A 18 -5.50 -14.20 -23.91
N LEU A 19 -6.03 -14.21 -22.68
CA LEU A 19 -5.59 -13.35 -21.58
C LEU A 19 -4.56 -14.01 -20.67
N ALA A 20 -4.41 -15.34 -20.73
CA ALA A 20 -3.44 -16.09 -19.95
C ALA A 20 -1.99 -15.55 -20.06
N PRO A 21 -1.40 -15.38 -21.27
CA PRO A 21 -0.01 -14.89 -21.37
C PRO A 21 0.16 -13.48 -20.82
N VAL A 22 -0.87 -12.64 -20.99
CA VAL A 22 -0.88 -11.26 -20.52
C VAL A 22 -0.90 -11.20 -18.98
N LEU A 23 -1.68 -12.08 -18.34
CA LEU A 23 -1.69 -12.20 -16.88
C LEU A 23 -0.42 -12.85 -16.32
N GLU A 24 0.20 -13.78 -17.05
CA GLU A 24 1.49 -14.38 -16.65
C GLU A 24 2.61 -13.32 -16.63
N GLU A 25 2.68 -12.47 -17.65
CA GLU A 25 3.63 -11.35 -17.67
C GLU A 25 3.35 -10.35 -16.54
N LEU A 26 2.08 -10.01 -16.29
CA LEU A 26 1.71 -9.18 -15.14
C LEU A 26 2.12 -9.84 -13.82
N ALA A 27 1.88 -11.14 -13.65
CA ALA A 27 2.23 -11.87 -12.44
C ALA A 27 3.73 -11.78 -12.14
N LEU A 28 4.57 -11.90 -13.17
CA LEU A 28 6.02 -11.75 -13.04
C LEU A 28 6.40 -10.35 -12.56
N GLU A 29 5.81 -9.29 -13.14
CA GLU A 29 6.09 -7.91 -12.71
C GLU A 29 5.60 -7.62 -11.29
N VAL A 30 4.43 -8.16 -10.91
CA VAL A 30 3.92 -8.06 -9.54
C VAL A 30 4.83 -8.80 -8.55
N GLU A 31 5.27 -10.01 -8.88
CA GLU A 31 6.17 -10.80 -8.04
C GLU A 31 7.51 -10.08 -7.83
N ASN A 32 8.11 -9.57 -8.90
CA ASN A 32 9.35 -8.79 -8.86
C ASN A 32 9.20 -7.54 -8.00
N PHE A 33 8.12 -6.78 -8.21
CA PHE A 33 7.85 -5.56 -7.47
C PHE A 33 7.62 -5.81 -5.97
N LEU A 34 6.76 -6.77 -5.61
CA LEU A 34 6.48 -7.09 -4.20
C LEU A 34 7.72 -7.66 -3.51
N THR A 35 8.52 -8.47 -4.21
CA THR A 35 9.82 -8.94 -3.71
C THR A 35 10.80 -7.79 -3.45
N ALA A 36 10.85 -6.79 -4.34
CA ALA A 36 11.65 -5.60 -4.12
C ALA A 36 11.17 -4.82 -2.88
N CYS A 37 9.85 -4.68 -2.70
CA CYS A 37 9.26 -4.07 -1.50
C CYS A 37 9.69 -4.78 -0.21
N LEU A 38 9.59 -6.12 -0.18
CA LEU A 38 9.96 -6.93 0.98
C LEU A 38 11.45 -6.84 1.32
N LYS A 39 12.32 -6.62 0.32
CA LYS A 39 13.77 -6.40 0.54
C LYS A 39 14.07 -5.04 1.17
N VAL A 40 13.24 -4.03 0.90
CA VAL A 40 13.42 -2.66 1.41
C VAL A 40 12.89 -2.51 2.83
N GLY A 41 11.80 -3.20 3.18
CA GLY A 41 11.26 -3.14 4.53
C GLY A 41 9.96 -3.89 4.72
N THR A 42 9.32 -3.67 5.87
CA THR A 42 8.03 -4.28 6.17
C THR A 42 6.93 -3.70 5.29
N CYS A 43 6.17 -4.56 4.62
CA CYS A 43 5.12 -4.14 3.69
C CYS A 43 3.72 -4.30 4.28
N CYS A 44 2.83 -3.37 3.91
CA CYS A 44 1.41 -3.41 4.24
C CYS A 44 0.58 -3.10 2.99
N ILE A 45 -0.54 -3.80 2.80
CA ILE A 45 -1.54 -3.49 1.79
C ILE A 45 -2.79 -2.96 2.50
N VAL A 46 -3.21 -1.74 2.18
CA VAL A 46 -4.40 -1.12 2.78
C VAL A 46 -5.44 -0.89 1.69
N THR A 47 -6.59 -1.56 1.81
CA THR A 47 -7.65 -1.56 0.80
C THR A 47 -8.99 -1.10 1.37
N ASN A 48 -9.80 -0.44 0.54
CA ASN A 48 -11.21 -0.19 0.82
C ASN A 48 -12.12 -1.33 0.32
N GLY A 49 -11.55 -2.40 -0.25
CA GLY A 49 -12.26 -3.65 -0.45
C GLY A 49 -12.58 -4.34 0.88
N LEU A 50 -13.52 -5.30 0.86
CA LEU A 50 -13.84 -6.11 2.04
C LEU A 50 -12.67 -6.99 2.45
N ALA A 51 -12.64 -7.43 3.72
CA ALA A 51 -11.65 -8.37 4.21
C ALA A 51 -11.55 -9.64 3.32
N GLY A 52 -10.32 -10.06 3.06
CA GLY A 52 -10.00 -11.18 2.17
C GLY A 52 -10.07 -10.86 0.67
N TRP A 53 -10.46 -9.64 0.26
CA TRP A 53 -10.57 -9.27 -1.16
C TRP A 53 -9.24 -9.41 -1.91
N VAL A 54 -8.14 -8.97 -1.29
CA VAL A 54 -6.82 -8.97 -1.94
C VAL A 54 -6.36 -10.40 -2.19
N GLU A 55 -6.52 -11.25 -1.18
CA GLU A 55 -6.14 -12.66 -1.17
C GLU A 55 -6.97 -13.43 -2.20
N ARG A 56 -8.30 -13.26 -2.21
CA ARG A 56 -9.18 -13.91 -3.20
C ARG A 56 -8.91 -13.43 -4.61
N SER A 57 -8.66 -12.13 -4.81
CA SER A 57 -8.28 -11.58 -6.12
C SER A 57 -6.95 -12.17 -6.60
N CYS A 58 -5.95 -12.25 -5.73
CA CYS A 58 -4.66 -12.82 -6.04
C CYS A 58 -4.77 -14.32 -6.38
N ALA A 59 -5.47 -15.11 -5.57
CA ALA A 59 -5.69 -16.54 -5.83
C ALA A 59 -6.37 -16.79 -7.18
N ARG A 60 -7.27 -15.88 -7.61
CA ARG A 60 -8.04 -16.01 -8.83
C ARG A 60 -7.29 -15.58 -10.09
N PHE A 61 -6.52 -14.49 -10.03
CA PHE A 61 -5.89 -13.89 -11.22
C PHE A 61 -4.38 -14.05 -11.28
N LEU A 62 -3.71 -14.12 -10.12
CA LEU A 62 -2.25 -14.12 -9.99
C LEU A 62 -1.82 -15.13 -8.91
N PRO A 63 -2.18 -16.42 -9.03
CA PRO A 63 -1.99 -17.41 -7.96
C PRO A 63 -0.53 -17.57 -7.52
N ASN A 64 0.43 -17.34 -8.43
CA ASN A 64 1.87 -17.40 -8.13
C ASN A 64 2.33 -16.30 -7.16
N VAL A 65 1.57 -15.20 -7.05
CA VAL A 65 1.87 -14.08 -6.14
C VAL A 65 1.33 -14.34 -4.73
N ALA A 66 0.36 -15.24 -4.56
CA ALA A 66 -0.31 -15.45 -3.28
C ALA A 66 0.65 -15.79 -2.11
N PRO A 67 1.71 -16.61 -2.29
CA PRO A 67 2.67 -16.87 -1.22
C PRO A 67 3.43 -15.63 -0.72
N LEU A 68 3.60 -14.60 -1.56
CA LEU A 68 4.24 -13.34 -1.13
C LEU A 68 3.33 -12.54 -0.21
N LEU A 69 2.01 -12.66 -0.35
CA LEU A 69 1.05 -11.95 0.48
C LEU A 69 1.13 -12.37 1.95
N GLU A 70 1.53 -13.61 2.23
CA GLU A 70 1.71 -14.14 3.59
C GLU A 70 2.83 -13.41 4.36
N GLN A 71 3.75 -12.76 3.66
CA GLN A 71 4.84 -11.97 4.23
C GLN A 71 4.44 -10.50 4.49
N MET A 72 3.21 -10.13 4.15
CA MET A 72 2.71 -8.76 4.24
C MET A 72 1.56 -8.64 5.24
N THR A 73 1.36 -7.42 5.76
CA THR A 73 0.15 -7.11 6.52
C THR A 73 -0.95 -6.60 5.59
N ILE A 74 -2.03 -7.34 5.44
CA ILE A 74 -3.19 -6.89 4.65
C ILE A 74 -4.26 -6.33 5.59
N VAL A 75 -4.72 -5.11 5.29
CA VAL A 75 -5.75 -4.41 6.07
C VAL A 75 -6.89 -3.97 5.16
N SER A 76 -8.09 -4.47 5.45
CA SER A 76 -9.32 -3.88 4.91
C SER A 76 -9.71 -2.69 5.79
N ALA A 77 -9.43 -1.49 5.30
CA ALA A 77 -9.84 -0.25 5.94
C ALA A 77 -11.38 -0.17 6.02
N ARG A 78 -12.07 -0.59 4.96
CA ARG A 78 -13.54 -0.62 4.93
C ARG A 78 -14.11 -1.53 5.99
N SER A 79 -13.74 -2.82 6.01
CA SER A 79 -14.30 -3.77 6.97
C SER A 79 -14.02 -3.38 8.42
N ASN A 80 -12.89 -2.71 8.69
CA ASN A 80 -12.53 -2.30 10.04
C ASN A 80 -13.21 -1.00 10.50
N PHE A 81 -13.56 -0.08 9.58
CA PHE A 81 -13.92 1.29 9.96
C PHE A 81 -15.21 1.83 9.32
N GLU A 82 -15.87 1.09 8.42
CA GLU A 82 -17.15 1.50 7.80
C GLU A 82 -18.27 1.70 8.82
N SER A 83 -18.33 0.88 9.86
CA SER A 83 -19.31 1.01 10.94
C SER A 83 -19.16 2.30 11.76
N VAL A 84 -17.94 2.82 11.87
CA VAL A 84 -17.62 4.06 12.61
C VAL A 84 -17.73 5.29 11.71
N TYR A 85 -17.38 5.15 10.43
CA TYR A 85 -17.37 6.24 9.45
C TYR A 85 -18.21 5.87 8.21
N PRO A 86 -19.54 5.77 8.32
CA PRO A 86 -20.39 5.34 7.20
C PRO A 86 -20.21 6.27 5.99
N ASP A 87 -20.10 5.67 4.80
CA ASP A 87 -19.95 6.36 3.51
C ASP A 87 -18.74 7.32 3.39
N ARG A 88 -17.71 7.13 4.24
CA ARG A 88 -16.50 7.97 4.27
C ARG A 88 -15.23 7.16 4.00
N PRO A 89 -14.98 6.76 2.73
CA PRO A 89 -13.86 5.89 2.37
C PRO A 89 -12.46 6.47 2.67
N ILE A 90 -12.32 7.79 2.70
CA ILE A 90 -11.06 8.44 3.11
C ILE A 90 -10.81 8.28 4.61
N GLU A 91 -11.85 8.38 5.44
CA GLU A 91 -11.75 8.23 6.90
C GLU A 91 -11.37 6.80 7.28
N TRP A 92 -11.86 5.80 6.53
CA TRP A 92 -11.44 4.40 6.70
C TRP A 92 -9.93 4.25 6.56
N LYS A 93 -9.34 4.82 5.51
CA LYS A 93 -7.89 4.76 5.29
C LYS A 93 -7.11 5.59 6.30
N ILE A 94 -7.59 6.77 6.68
CA ILE A 94 -6.97 7.57 7.75
C ILE A 94 -6.91 6.76 9.05
N ALA A 95 -8.02 6.14 9.46
CA ALA A 95 -8.08 5.32 10.66
C ALA A 95 -7.16 4.09 10.55
N ALA A 96 -7.16 3.40 9.41
CA ALA A 96 -6.29 2.24 9.17
C ALA A 96 -4.80 2.61 9.21
N TYR A 97 -4.38 3.70 8.58
CA TYR A 97 -2.99 4.16 8.61
C TYR A 97 -2.58 4.58 10.03
N ARG A 98 -3.44 5.27 10.79
CA ARG A 98 -3.14 5.63 12.19
C ARG A 98 -2.93 4.40 13.05
N ASP A 99 -3.82 3.42 12.95
CA ASP A 99 -3.73 2.16 13.68
C ASP A 99 -2.47 1.36 13.30
N LEU A 100 -2.15 1.28 12.00
CA LEU A 100 -0.93 0.64 11.51
C LEU A 100 0.34 1.30 12.06
N LEU A 101 0.45 2.63 11.95
CA LEU A 101 1.61 3.37 12.46
C LEU A 101 1.74 3.25 13.98
N ALA A 102 0.63 3.28 14.71
CA ALA A 102 0.60 3.04 16.16
C ALA A 102 1.15 1.65 16.52
N LYS A 103 0.62 0.59 15.89
CA LYS A 103 1.05 -0.81 16.09
C LYS A 103 2.52 -1.05 15.74
N ARG A 104 3.07 -0.24 14.83
CA ARG A 104 4.48 -0.27 14.42
C ARG A 104 5.38 0.65 15.24
N GLY A 105 4.85 1.30 16.28
CA GLY A 105 5.61 2.14 17.22
C GLY A 105 6.07 3.48 16.67
N PHE A 106 5.38 4.00 15.64
CA PHE A 106 5.62 5.34 15.08
C PHE A 106 4.97 6.44 15.94
N LEU A 107 3.89 6.11 16.63
CA LEU A 107 3.29 7.01 17.60
C LEU A 107 4.00 6.81 18.94
N GLN A 108 4.67 7.85 19.43
CA GLN A 108 5.25 7.81 20.76
C GLN A 108 4.13 7.77 21.80
N GLU A 109 4.29 6.92 22.82
CA GLU A 109 3.56 7.11 24.06
C GLU A 109 4.03 8.42 24.72
N PRO A 110 3.12 9.17 25.36
CA PRO A 110 3.52 10.37 26.10
C PRO A 110 4.61 10.02 27.12
N PRO A 111 5.54 10.95 27.42
CA PRO A 111 6.57 10.70 28.42
C PRO A 111 5.92 10.26 29.73
N VAL A 112 6.31 9.10 30.25
CA VAL A 112 5.90 8.67 31.59
C VAL A 112 6.62 9.58 32.59
N GLU A 113 5.85 10.36 33.36
CA GLU A 113 6.39 11.16 34.46
C GLU A 113 6.87 10.24 35.59
N THR A 114 8.10 9.74 35.50
CA THR A 114 8.76 9.07 36.63
C THR A 114 9.41 10.12 37.51
N HIS A 115 8.73 10.50 38.60
CA HIS A 115 9.24 11.13 39.82
C HIS A 115 10.61 11.85 39.68
N GLY A 116 10.61 13.02 39.03
CA GLY A 116 11.69 14.02 39.17
C GLY A 116 12.91 13.89 38.24
N GLY A 117 12.90 12.98 37.25
CA GLY A 117 13.97 12.91 36.24
C GLY A 117 13.42 13.04 34.82
N TYR A 118 13.75 14.11 34.10
CA TYR A 118 13.56 14.16 32.65
C TYR A 118 14.48 13.13 32.00
N VAL A 119 13.96 11.95 31.68
CA VAL A 119 14.69 11.00 30.83
C VAL A 119 14.70 11.62 29.43
N GLN A 120 15.87 12.08 29.00
CA GLN A 120 16.07 12.58 27.64
C GLN A 120 15.73 11.42 26.69
N GLN A 121 14.57 11.48 26.03
CA GLN A 121 14.21 10.51 25.00
C GLN A 121 15.35 10.53 23.98
N GLN A 122 16.05 9.40 23.85
CA GLN A 122 17.05 9.23 22.80
C GLN A 122 16.41 9.62 21.47
N GLN A 123 17.02 10.58 20.77
CA GLN A 123 16.55 11.01 19.45
C GLN A 123 16.60 9.79 18.52
N ARG A 124 15.45 9.17 18.29
CA ARG A 124 15.33 8.10 17.30
C ARG A 124 15.66 8.68 15.93
N ALA A 125 16.37 7.90 15.11
CA ALA A 125 16.52 8.25 13.71
C ALA A 125 15.12 8.42 13.06
N PRO A 126 14.96 9.33 12.08
CA PRO A 126 13.71 9.50 11.36
C PRO A 126 13.24 8.17 10.78
N GLN A 127 11.98 7.82 11.04
CA GLN A 127 11.34 6.68 10.41
C GLN A 127 10.87 7.07 9.01
N GLN A 128 10.78 6.11 8.09
CA GLN A 128 10.33 6.36 6.73
C GLN A 128 9.07 5.57 6.40
N VAL A 129 8.15 6.22 5.68
CA VAL A 129 6.96 5.59 5.07
C VAL A 129 7.05 5.82 3.57
N ILE A 130 7.08 4.74 2.80
CA ILE A 130 6.93 4.76 1.35
C ILE A 130 5.48 4.35 1.04
N ALA A 131 4.71 5.25 0.45
CA ALA A 131 3.31 5.03 0.11
C ALA A 131 3.14 4.99 -1.41
N LEU A 132 2.61 3.89 -1.92
CA LEU A 132 2.40 3.64 -3.33
C LEU A 132 0.91 3.35 -3.54
N GLY A 133 0.26 4.07 -4.44
CA GLY A 133 -1.17 3.87 -4.69
C GLY A 133 -1.69 4.70 -5.85
N ASP A 134 -2.75 4.22 -6.49
CA ASP A 134 -3.38 4.85 -7.64
C ASP A 134 -4.45 5.86 -7.23
N SER A 135 -5.01 5.85 -6.03
CA SER A 135 -6.08 6.79 -5.70
C SER A 135 -5.59 8.09 -5.07
N GLN A 136 -6.19 9.21 -5.46
CA GLN A 136 -5.99 10.49 -4.76
C GLN A 136 -6.48 10.40 -3.30
N VAL A 137 -7.49 9.58 -3.02
CA VAL A 137 -7.97 9.32 -1.65
C VAL A 137 -6.85 8.72 -0.80
N ASP A 138 -6.09 7.79 -1.36
CA ASP A 138 -5.00 7.08 -0.68
C ASP A 138 -3.86 8.04 -0.34
N ARG A 139 -3.46 8.84 -1.34
CA ARG A 139 -2.43 9.87 -1.22
C ARG A 139 -2.80 10.90 -0.14
N CYS A 140 -4.02 11.43 -0.18
CA CYS A 140 -4.49 12.39 0.82
C CYS A 140 -4.53 11.79 2.23
N ALA A 141 -5.04 10.56 2.38
CA ALA A 141 -5.15 9.89 3.67
C ALA A 141 -3.78 9.63 4.31
N VAL A 142 -2.80 9.10 3.55
CA VAL A 142 -1.47 8.83 4.10
C VAL A 142 -0.72 10.11 4.43
N GLN A 143 -0.81 11.14 3.57
CA GLN A 143 -0.24 12.46 3.84
C GLN A 143 -0.83 13.08 5.10
N TYR A 144 -2.16 12.98 5.30
CA TYR A 144 -2.83 13.50 6.49
C TYR A 144 -2.26 12.88 7.77
N VAL A 145 -2.05 11.56 7.77
CA VAL A 145 -1.59 10.81 8.94
C VAL A 145 -0.10 11.02 9.19
N VAL A 146 0.75 10.86 8.16
CA VAL A 146 2.21 10.92 8.34
C VAL A 146 2.68 12.33 8.68
N ARG A 147 2.08 13.39 8.13
CA ARG A 147 2.39 14.78 8.51
C ARG A 147 2.10 15.10 9.98
N ARG A 148 1.27 14.28 10.64
CA ARG A 148 0.93 14.38 12.07
C ARG A 148 1.66 13.35 12.92
N THR A 149 2.57 12.59 12.32
CA THR A 149 3.37 11.57 12.98
C THR A 149 4.79 12.15 13.17
N PRO A 150 5.21 12.44 14.41
CA PRO A 150 6.54 12.99 14.65
C PRO A 150 7.65 12.12 14.09
N ASN A 151 8.76 12.74 13.69
CA ASN A 151 9.98 12.04 13.27
C ASN A 151 9.75 11.01 12.15
N THR A 152 8.81 11.27 11.24
CA THR A 152 8.47 10.37 10.13
C THR A 152 8.54 11.10 8.80
N GLN A 153 9.32 10.56 7.87
CA GLN A 153 9.41 11.06 6.49
C GLN A 153 8.46 10.27 5.59
N LEU A 154 7.72 10.98 4.72
CA LEU A 154 6.85 10.39 3.73
C LEU A 154 7.46 10.49 2.33
N LYS A 155 7.46 9.37 1.62
CA LYS A 155 7.69 9.31 0.17
C LYS A 155 6.45 8.73 -0.47
N SER A 156 5.63 9.58 -1.06
CA SER A 156 4.37 9.21 -1.71
C SER A 156 4.56 9.19 -3.21
N ILE A 157 4.14 8.10 -3.86
CA ILE A 157 4.10 7.98 -5.31
C ILE A 157 2.68 7.62 -5.73
N LYS A 158 2.06 8.54 -6.45
CA LYS A 158 0.75 8.36 -7.09
C LYS A 158 0.92 7.63 -8.41
N LEU A 159 0.31 6.46 -8.52
CA LEU A 159 0.27 5.65 -9.74
C LEU A 159 -0.78 6.20 -10.71
N LEU A 160 -0.73 5.74 -11.97
CA LEU A 160 -1.71 6.12 -12.98
C LEU A 160 -3.12 5.67 -12.60
N ASP A 161 -4.11 6.52 -12.90
CA ASP A 161 -5.52 6.17 -12.81
C ASP A 161 -5.92 5.27 -14.00
N ASN A 162 -6.51 4.12 -13.73
CA ASN A 162 -7.00 3.17 -14.74
C ASN A 162 -5.97 2.84 -15.85
N PRO A 163 -4.78 2.33 -15.50
CA PRO A 163 -3.74 2.02 -16.48
C PRO A 163 -4.20 0.91 -17.44
N SER A 164 -3.72 0.95 -18.68
CA SER A 164 -3.72 -0.24 -19.54
C SER A 164 -2.84 -1.33 -18.94
N MET A 165 -2.97 -2.57 -19.41
CA MET A 165 -2.14 -3.67 -18.92
C MET A 165 -0.64 -3.38 -19.08
N THR A 166 -0.24 -2.88 -20.24
CA THR A 166 1.16 -2.50 -20.51
C THR A 166 1.63 -1.38 -19.60
N GLN A 167 0.78 -0.39 -19.32
CA GLN A 167 1.12 0.68 -18.38
C GLN A 167 1.26 0.14 -16.96
N LEU A 168 0.41 -0.80 -16.54
CA LEU A 168 0.49 -1.44 -15.23
C LEU A 168 1.79 -2.23 -15.07
N GLN A 169 2.17 -3.03 -16.08
CA GLN A 169 3.45 -3.74 -16.10
C GLN A 169 4.63 -2.76 -16.01
N LYS A 170 4.67 -1.74 -16.88
CA LYS A 170 5.77 -0.77 -16.92
C LYS A 170 5.92 0.03 -15.63
N GLN A 171 4.82 0.45 -14.98
CA GLN A 171 4.94 1.21 -13.72
C GLN A 171 5.43 0.33 -12.57
N LEU A 172 5.01 -0.93 -12.49
CA LEU A 172 5.48 -1.87 -11.47
C LEU A 172 6.97 -2.16 -11.66
N HIS A 173 7.38 -2.39 -12.91
CA HIS A 173 8.78 -2.57 -13.28
C HIS A 173 9.63 -1.36 -12.86
N LEU A 174 9.24 -0.16 -13.27
CA LEU A 174 9.92 1.09 -12.96
C LEU A 174 10.11 1.25 -11.44
N LEU A 175 9.03 1.08 -10.67
CA LEU A 175 9.08 1.24 -9.23
C LEU A 175 9.91 0.16 -8.55
N GLY A 176 9.85 -1.09 -9.02
CA GLY A 176 10.69 -2.18 -8.52
C GLY A 176 12.18 -1.88 -8.68
N VAL A 177 12.58 -1.33 -9.82
CA VAL A 177 13.98 -0.94 -10.11
C VAL A 177 14.45 0.22 -9.23
N PHE A 178 13.59 1.20 -8.96
CA PHE A 178 13.96 2.40 -8.21
C PHE A 178 13.72 2.30 -6.70
N LEU A 179 13.16 1.20 -6.20
CA LEU A 179 12.71 1.12 -4.81
C LEU A 179 13.86 1.26 -3.80
N VAL A 180 15.03 0.69 -4.12
CA VAL A 180 16.22 0.80 -3.25
C VAL A 180 16.69 2.24 -3.18
N GLN A 181 16.79 2.93 -4.32
CA GLN A 181 17.14 4.34 -4.40
C GLN A 181 16.12 5.21 -3.66
N LEU A 182 14.82 4.92 -3.85
CA LEU A 182 13.74 5.60 -3.14
C LEU A 182 13.89 5.44 -1.62
N SER A 183 14.23 4.24 -1.15
CA SER A 183 14.45 3.98 0.28
C SER A 183 15.67 4.73 0.83
N GLY A 184 16.75 4.83 0.06
CA GLY A 184 17.96 5.56 0.44
C GLY A 184 17.86 7.08 0.32
N HIS A 185 16.77 7.63 -0.23
CA HIS A 185 16.59 9.07 -0.33
C HIS A 185 16.33 9.71 1.04
N ASP A 186 17.05 10.76 1.43
CA ASP A 186 16.95 11.31 2.79
C ASP A 186 15.88 12.39 2.98
N GLU A 187 15.14 12.72 1.92
CA GLU A 187 14.07 13.71 1.95
C GLU A 187 12.68 13.12 1.70
N THR A 188 11.67 13.89 2.09
CA THR A 188 10.27 13.62 1.75
C THR A 188 10.06 13.78 0.25
N LEU A 189 9.25 12.91 -0.34
CA LEU A 189 8.90 12.96 -1.77
C LEU A 189 7.38 12.89 -1.95
N ASP A 190 6.89 13.62 -2.93
CA ASP A 190 5.49 13.55 -3.35
C ASP A 190 5.44 13.62 -4.87
N LEU A 191 5.42 12.45 -5.50
CA LEU A 191 5.54 12.27 -6.95
C LEU A 191 4.26 11.68 -7.53
N GLU A 192 4.05 11.94 -8.80
CA GLU A 192 2.92 11.41 -9.57
C GLU A 192 3.46 10.89 -10.90
N LEU A 193 3.16 9.62 -11.20
CA LEU A 193 3.53 9.02 -12.47
C LEU A 193 2.65 9.61 -13.56
N SER A 194 3.29 10.08 -14.63
CA SER A 194 2.61 10.58 -15.82
C SER A 194 2.67 9.55 -16.95
N ASN A 195 1.78 9.70 -17.94
CA ASN A 195 1.76 8.80 -19.09
C ASN A 195 3.07 8.81 -19.87
N GLU A 196 3.71 9.97 -19.99
CA GLU A 196 4.97 10.17 -20.73
C GLU A 196 6.13 9.36 -20.13
N MET A 197 6.08 9.06 -18.83
CA MET A 197 7.07 8.23 -18.15
C MET A 197 6.96 6.74 -18.49
N LEU A 198 5.84 6.31 -19.08
CA LEU A 198 5.54 4.92 -19.41
C LEU A 198 5.36 4.67 -20.91
N GLN A 199 5.65 5.67 -21.76
CA GLN A 199 5.64 5.50 -23.22
C GLN A 199 6.80 4.63 -23.70
#